data_AF-A0A081ANR4-F1
#
_entry.id   AF-A0A081ANR4-F1
#
_cell.length_a   1.000
_cell.length_b   1.000
_cell.length_c   1.000
_cell.angle_alpha   90.00
_cell.angle_beta   90.00
_cell.angle_gamma   90.00
#
_symmetry.space_group_name_H-M   'P 1'
#
loop_
_entity.id
_entity.type
_entity.pdbx_description
1 polymer ?
#
loop_
_entity_poly.entity_id
_entity_poly.type
_entity_poly.pdbx_seq_one_letter_code
_entity_poly.pdbx_strand_id
1 'polypeptide(L)'
;MVMGIFSAGMGATKALLSFYGSLLHYWVRRGSYADCPFFSDDLHAKTYVYSIALLNPLWSQPHYRHPSFYKDLVTNLRNVAIPGTGVPLSIVSYSRLILFPFLLFVYPWLCAIGAFFELPKEYSSKQGGIIERFLRTFTQIFVCPQNWFAFWRINCHVVSLHSLKTNSPGYIMENKWDFLIESEKNGIAVSPYLKTPGSLVVKDRNEEGGMGIFIFKNAVDGGDWIIQEKLDNSPFLKKLLPEVSPLSTFRIITASRHGLGEAEALKDGGNGVKSLSCVFRAGLAGASTDHKSIMFDVDMESGKIMKGSTTTHWYRVGPHHMFRGNLSVGHDITNHPDTGVPITGNVIADIKQMKELAEEAHYKLMKDVPLCGWDVAITNLGVLLLEVNISCNFFRGTFDQPWYFQFLDDYFRHLETLPTPAKKTN
;
A
#
# COMPACT_ATOMS: atom_id res chain seq x y z
N MET A 1 -17.31 -21.30 -29.69
CA MET A 1 -17.88 -20.05 -29.14
C MET A 1 -18.83 -20.31 -27.97
N VAL A 2 -19.86 -21.16 -28.13
CA VAL A 2 -20.84 -21.49 -27.06
C VAL A 2 -20.19 -22.13 -25.81
N MET A 3 -19.25 -23.08 -26.00
CA MET A 3 -18.56 -23.73 -24.88
C MET A 3 -17.72 -22.76 -24.03
N GLY A 4 -17.09 -21.75 -24.65
CA GLY A 4 -16.28 -20.76 -23.93
C GLY A 4 -17.13 -19.84 -23.04
N ILE A 5 -18.27 -19.39 -23.55
CA ILE A 5 -19.25 -18.61 -22.78
C ILE A 5 -19.80 -19.43 -21.61
N PHE A 6 -20.17 -20.70 -21.85
CA PHE A 6 -20.66 -21.59 -20.79
C PHE A 6 -19.62 -21.80 -19.69
N SER A 7 -18.37 -22.09 -20.06
CA SER A 7 -17.25 -22.22 -19.11
C SER A 7 -17.02 -20.94 -18.31
N ALA A 8 -16.97 -19.77 -18.95
CA ALA A 8 -16.80 -18.49 -18.25
C ALA A 8 -18.01 -18.14 -17.36
N GLY A 9 -19.23 -18.49 -17.78
CA GLY A 9 -20.45 -18.31 -16.98
C GLY A 9 -20.47 -19.19 -15.73
N MET A 10 -20.06 -20.45 -15.85
CA MET A 10 -19.86 -21.33 -14.70
C MET A 10 -18.77 -20.79 -13.76
N GLY A 11 -17.66 -20.28 -14.32
CA GLY A 11 -16.59 -19.65 -13.54
C GLY A 11 -17.07 -18.47 -12.71
N ALA A 12 -17.79 -17.52 -13.34
CA ALA A 12 -18.37 -16.36 -12.67
C ALA A 12 -19.39 -16.77 -11.59
N THR A 13 -20.24 -17.75 -11.89
CA THR A 13 -21.22 -18.29 -10.93
C THR A 13 -20.53 -18.94 -9.73
N LYS A 14 -19.52 -19.79 -9.97
CA LYS A 14 -18.71 -20.44 -8.93
C LYS A 14 -18.03 -19.40 -8.05
N ALA A 15 -17.43 -18.35 -8.64
CA ALA A 15 -16.80 -17.27 -7.90
C ALA A 15 -17.80 -16.53 -6.99
N LEU A 16 -18.99 -16.19 -7.50
CA LEU A 16 -20.04 -15.53 -6.72
C LEU A 16 -20.53 -16.39 -5.55
N LEU A 17 -20.84 -17.67 -5.80
CA LEU A 17 -21.28 -18.60 -4.76
C LEU A 17 -20.17 -18.85 -3.73
N SER A 18 -18.91 -18.96 -4.17
CA SER A 18 -17.76 -19.18 -3.28
C SER A 18 -17.44 -17.96 -2.44
N PHE A 19 -17.63 -16.74 -2.98
CA PHE A 19 -17.52 -15.49 -2.23
C PHE A 19 -18.53 -15.45 -1.09
N TYR A 20 -19.83 -15.63 -1.38
CA TYR A 20 -20.86 -15.64 -0.34
C TYR A 20 -20.71 -16.82 0.63
N GLY A 21 -20.32 -17.99 0.13
CA GLY A 21 -20.02 -19.16 0.93
C GLY A 21 -18.89 -18.89 1.92
N SER A 22 -17.82 -18.21 1.48
CA SER A 22 -16.71 -17.78 2.34
C SER A 22 -17.18 -16.81 3.42
N LEU A 23 -17.94 -15.77 3.05
CA LEU A 23 -18.46 -14.81 4.02
C LEU A 23 -19.39 -15.47 5.04
N LEU A 24 -20.25 -16.40 4.62
CA LEU A 24 -21.09 -17.19 5.52
C LEU A 24 -20.24 -18.06 6.47
N HIS A 25 -19.21 -18.73 5.96
CA HIS A 25 -18.28 -19.53 6.74
C HIS A 25 -17.60 -18.69 7.83
N TYR A 26 -17.02 -17.56 7.48
CA TYR A 26 -16.29 -16.72 8.43
C TYR A 26 -17.21 -15.93 9.38
N TRP A 27 -18.27 -15.30 8.88
CA TRP A 27 -19.08 -14.38 9.68
C TRP A 27 -20.18 -15.06 10.48
N VAL A 28 -20.75 -16.15 9.97
CA VAL A 28 -21.89 -16.84 10.62
C VAL A 28 -21.44 -18.13 11.29
N ARG A 29 -20.71 -18.99 10.56
CA ARG A 29 -20.24 -20.27 11.12
C ARG A 29 -19.00 -20.13 11.99
N ARG A 30 -18.35 -18.96 11.96
CA ARG A 30 -17.08 -18.68 12.66
C ARG A 30 -16.00 -19.72 12.35
N GLY A 31 -15.99 -20.20 11.11
CA GLY A 31 -14.97 -21.14 10.64
C GLY A 31 -13.60 -20.49 10.50
N SER A 32 -12.56 -21.32 10.46
CA SER A 32 -11.16 -20.91 10.28
C SER A 32 -10.84 -20.67 8.80
N TYR A 33 -9.78 -19.91 8.53
CA TYR A 33 -9.14 -19.73 7.23
C TYR A 33 -8.57 -21.06 6.72
N ALA A 34 -7.96 -21.83 7.62
CA ALA A 34 -7.36 -23.12 7.28
C ALA A 34 -8.39 -24.13 6.74
N ASP A 35 -9.60 -24.14 7.30
CA ASP A 35 -10.66 -25.11 6.98
C ASP A 35 -11.71 -24.58 5.99
N CYS A 36 -11.52 -23.37 5.46
CA CYS A 36 -12.47 -22.81 4.49
C CYS A 36 -12.39 -23.60 3.16
N PRO A 37 -13.49 -24.24 2.71
CA PRO A 37 -13.46 -25.09 1.52
C PRO A 37 -13.50 -24.28 0.21
N PHE A 38 -13.70 -22.97 0.30
CA PHE A 38 -13.85 -22.11 -0.87
C PHE A 38 -12.48 -21.57 -1.31
N PHE A 39 -12.24 -21.56 -2.62
CA PHE A 39 -11.00 -21.08 -3.23
C PHE A 39 -9.72 -21.81 -2.77
N SER A 40 -9.80 -23.06 -2.30
CA SER A 40 -8.63 -23.84 -1.86
C SER A 40 -7.51 -23.91 -2.89
N ASP A 41 -7.88 -23.90 -4.18
CA ASP A 41 -6.96 -24.08 -5.31
C ASP A 41 -6.53 -22.74 -5.94
N ASP A 42 -6.99 -21.60 -5.40
CA ASP A 42 -6.67 -20.26 -5.87
C ASP A 42 -6.31 -19.36 -4.67
N LEU A 43 -5.03 -19.30 -4.35
CA LEU A 43 -4.52 -18.54 -3.21
C LEU A 43 -4.79 -17.04 -3.33
N HIS A 44 -4.85 -16.47 -4.54
CA HIS A 44 -5.21 -15.06 -4.70
C HIS A 44 -6.64 -14.85 -4.22
N ALA A 45 -7.60 -15.60 -4.77
CA ALA A 45 -9.00 -15.50 -4.35
C ALA A 45 -9.18 -15.79 -2.86
N LYS A 46 -8.52 -16.84 -2.35
CA LYS A 46 -8.61 -17.23 -0.95
C LYS A 46 -8.13 -16.14 0.00
N THR A 47 -6.92 -15.63 -0.21
CA THR A 47 -6.31 -14.59 0.65
C THR A 47 -7.08 -13.27 0.52
N TYR A 48 -7.50 -12.89 -0.68
CA TYR A 48 -8.28 -11.66 -0.91
C TYR A 48 -9.63 -11.71 -0.20
N VAL A 49 -10.41 -12.77 -0.40
CA VAL A 49 -11.74 -12.91 0.21
C VAL A 49 -11.65 -13.03 1.73
N TYR A 50 -10.64 -13.74 2.26
CA TYR A 50 -10.39 -13.74 3.71
C TYR A 50 -10.04 -12.35 4.23
N SER A 51 -9.22 -11.58 3.50
CA SER A 51 -8.91 -10.20 3.89
C SER A 51 -10.18 -9.35 3.98
N ILE A 52 -11.17 -9.52 3.09
CA ILE A 52 -12.48 -8.86 3.20
C ILE A 52 -13.22 -9.36 4.44
N ALA A 53 -13.22 -10.67 4.68
CA ALA A 53 -13.89 -11.26 5.83
C ALA A 53 -13.34 -10.72 7.16
N LEU A 54 -12.05 -10.39 7.25
CA LEU A 54 -11.40 -9.81 8.43
C LEU A 54 -11.96 -8.45 8.84
N LEU A 55 -12.63 -7.71 7.96
CA LEU A 55 -13.30 -6.45 8.31
C LEU A 55 -14.28 -6.61 9.48
N ASN A 56 -14.92 -7.76 9.59
CA ASN A 56 -15.91 -8.06 10.62
C ASN A 56 -15.31 -8.31 12.01
N PRO A 57 -14.38 -9.27 12.21
CA PRO A 57 -13.76 -9.51 13.51
C PRO A 57 -12.82 -8.39 13.95
N LEU A 58 -12.19 -7.67 13.01
CA LEU A 58 -11.27 -6.57 13.34
C LEU A 58 -11.98 -5.26 13.68
N TRP A 59 -13.22 -5.03 13.21
CA TRP A 59 -13.93 -3.74 13.27
C TRP A 59 -13.71 -2.92 14.56
N SER A 60 -13.95 -3.55 15.72
CA SER A 60 -13.88 -2.92 17.04
C SER A 60 -12.59 -3.22 17.81
N GLN A 61 -11.61 -3.86 17.16
CA GLN A 61 -10.36 -4.24 17.82
C GLN A 61 -9.39 -3.06 17.86
N PRO A 62 -8.49 -3.02 18.86
CA PRO A 62 -7.38 -2.07 18.88
C PRO A 62 -6.58 -2.12 17.58
N HIS A 63 -6.04 -0.98 17.17
CA HIS A 63 -5.17 -0.86 16.02
C HIS A 63 -3.89 -0.11 16.43
N TYR A 64 -2.77 -0.42 15.78
CA TYR A 64 -1.47 0.12 16.20
C TYR A 64 -1.31 1.63 15.97
N ARG A 65 -2.08 2.23 15.05
CA ARG A 65 -2.08 3.70 14.80
C ARG A 65 -3.21 4.48 15.46
N HIS A 66 -4.32 3.81 15.74
CA HIS A 66 -5.58 4.46 16.08
C HIS A 66 -6.30 3.65 17.15
N PRO A 67 -7.22 4.27 17.92
CA PRO A 67 -7.92 3.57 19.00
C PRO A 67 -8.65 2.29 18.56
N SER A 68 -9.04 2.19 17.29
CA SER A 68 -9.59 0.96 16.71
C SER A 68 -9.33 0.85 15.21
N PHE A 69 -9.43 -0.38 14.70
CA PHE A 69 -9.32 -0.68 13.27
C PHE A 69 -10.35 0.10 12.43
N TYR A 70 -11.59 0.23 12.89
CA TYR A 70 -12.60 1.06 12.22
C TYR A 70 -12.15 2.52 12.05
N LYS A 71 -11.57 3.12 13.10
CA LYS A 71 -11.10 4.52 13.02
C LYS A 71 -9.93 4.67 12.05
N ASP A 72 -9.05 3.68 12.01
CA ASP A 72 -8.00 3.59 11.01
C ASP A 72 -8.57 3.49 9.58
N LEU A 73 -9.52 2.57 9.37
CA LEU A 73 -10.19 2.36 8.09
C LEU A 73 -10.84 3.65 7.55
N VAL A 74 -11.59 4.37 8.38
CA VAL A 74 -12.23 5.65 8.00
C VAL A 74 -11.18 6.71 7.67
N THR A 75 -10.13 6.83 8.49
CA THR A 75 -9.09 7.86 8.32
C THR A 75 -8.29 7.62 7.05
N ASN A 76 -7.96 6.37 6.74
CA ASN A 76 -7.23 6.02 5.52
C ASN A 76 -8.06 6.21 4.24
N LEU A 77 -9.36 5.93 4.30
CA LEU A 77 -10.23 5.98 3.12
C LEU A 77 -10.85 7.36 2.86
N ARG A 78 -10.63 8.35 3.72
CA ARG A 78 -11.24 9.69 3.57
C ARG A 78 -10.75 10.47 2.35
N ASN A 79 -9.51 10.20 1.93
CA ASN A 79 -8.87 10.85 0.79
C ASN A 79 -8.92 9.98 -0.47
N VAL A 80 -9.54 8.80 -0.40
CA VAL A 80 -9.66 7.88 -1.53
C VAL A 80 -11.10 7.93 -2.03
N ALA A 81 -11.30 8.34 -3.26
CA ALA A 81 -12.61 8.38 -3.91
C ALA A 81 -13.01 6.99 -4.41
N ILE A 82 -14.31 6.70 -4.41
CA ILE A 82 -14.89 5.70 -5.31
C ILE A 82 -14.61 6.20 -6.74
N PRO A 83 -13.84 5.44 -7.55
CA PRO A 83 -13.36 5.93 -8.85
C PRO A 83 -14.49 6.52 -9.72
N GLY A 84 -14.23 7.67 -10.33
CA GLY A 84 -15.18 8.38 -11.20
C GLY A 84 -16.31 9.14 -10.51
N THR A 85 -16.51 8.98 -9.20
CA THR A 85 -17.65 9.60 -8.48
C THR A 85 -17.27 10.81 -7.64
N GLY A 86 -16.01 10.92 -7.21
CA GLY A 86 -15.57 11.94 -6.25
C GLY A 86 -16.07 11.73 -4.81
N VAL A 87 -16.79 10.64 -4.55
CA VAL A 87 -17.32 10.29 -3.23
C VAL A 87 -16.25 9.57 -2.42
N PRO A 88 -15.88 10.04 -1.20
CA PRO A 88 -14.93 9.34 -0.34
C PRO A 88 -15.36 7.90 0.00
N LEU A 89 -14.45 6.94 -0.12
CA LEU A 89 -14.66 5.56 0.31
C LEU A 89 -14.86 5.44 1.82
N SER A 90 -14.43 6.42 2.62
CA SER A 90 -14.72 6.45 4.05
C SER A 90 -16.21 6.44 4.36
N ILE A 91 -17.07 6.89 3.44
CA ILE A 91 -18.52 6.93 3.66
C ILE A 91 -19.10 5.54 3.90
N VAL A 92 -18.68 4.55 3.09
CA VAL A 92 -19.15 3.16 3.27
C VAL A 92 -18.60 2.53 4.56
N SER A 93 -17.52 3.09 5.10
CA SER A 93 -16.82 2.59 6.26
C SER A 93 -17.28 3.20 7.59
N TYR A 94 -18.21 4.16 7.63
CA TYR A 94 -18.67 4.79 8.89
C TYR A 94 -19.46 3.85 9.82
N SER A 95 -20.09 2.81 9.28
CA SER A 95 -20.91 1.88 10.07
C SER A 95 -20.91 0.49 9.47
N ARG A 96 -20.96 -0.53 10.34
CA ARG A 96 -21.17 -1.94 9.96
C ARG A 96 -22.47 -2.12 9.18
N LEU A 97 -23.50 -1.34 9.54
CA LEU A 97 -24.80 -1.35 8.88
C LEU A 97 -24.76 -0.80 7.44
N ILE A 98 -23.67 -0.12 7.06
CA ILE A 98 -23.44 0.37 5.71
C ILE A 98 -22.46 -0.55 4.98
N LEU A 99 -21.32 -0.84 5.60
CA LEU A 99 -20.24 -1.60 4.95
C LEU A 99 -20.66 -3.01 4.56
N PHE A 100 -21.29 -3.78 5.46
CA PHE A 100 -21.59 -5.18 5.15
C PHE A 100 -22.68 -5.34 4.10
N PRO A 101 -23.80 -4.60 4.14
CA PRO A 101 -24.74 -4.57 3.02
C PRO A 101 -24.09 -4.10 1.72
N PHE A 102 -23.19 -3.12 1.77
CA PHE A 102 -22.44 -2.68 0.60
C PHE A 102 -21.60 -3.82 0.00
N LEU A 103 -20.86 -4.56 0.81
CA LEU A 103 -20.05 -5.71 0.36
C LEU A 103 -20.90 -6.84 -0.22
N LEU A 104 -22.09 -7.09 0.35
CA LEU A 104 -22.97 -8.15 -0.10
C LEU A 104 -23.75 -7.78 -1.37
N PHE A 105 -24.23 -6.54 -1.47
CA PHE A 105 -25.21 -6.18 -2.50
C PHE A 105 -24.71 -5.17 -3.50
N VAL A 106 -23.72 -4.33 -3.18
CA VAL A 106 -23.26 -3.26 -4.08
C VAL A 106 -21.93 -3.62 -4.74
N TYR A 107 -21.00 -4.20 -3.98
CA TYR A 107 -19.67 -4.54 -4.46
C TYR A 107 -19.67 -5.47 -5.71
N PRO A 108 -20.46 -6.56 -5.78
CA PRO A 108 -20.52 -7.39 -6.99
C PRO A 108 -20.95 -6.60 -8.24
N TRP A 109 -21.90 -5.66 -8.11
CA TRP A 109 -22.33 -4.82 -9.22
C TRP A 109 -21.25 -3.82 -9.63
N LEU A 110 -20.53 -3.23 -8.67
CA LEU A 110 -19.39 -2.37 -8.99
C LEU A 110 -18.29 -3.13 -9.71
N CYS A 111 -18.04 -4.39 -9.36
CA CYS A 111 -17.10 -5.25 -10.09
C CYS A 111 -17.59 -5.56 -11.51
N ALA A 112 -18.90 -5.79 -11.72
CA ALA A 112 -19.47 -5.99 -13.05
C ALA A 112 -19.39 -4.73 -13.91
N ILE A 113 -19.68 -3.56 -13.35
CA ILE A 113 -19.52 -2.26 -14.01
C ILE A 113 -18.05 -2.04 -14.37
N GLY A 114 -17.14 -2.28 -13.42
CA GLY A 114 -15.69 -2.21 -13.64
C GLY A 114 -15.25 -3.12 -14.79
N ALA A 115 -15.73 -4.37 -14.82
CA ALA A 115 -15.42 -5.32 -15.88
C ALA A 115 -15.85 -4.83 -17.26
N PHE A 116 -17.01 -4.19 -17.36
CA PHE A 116 -17.48 -3.57 -18.61
C PHE A 116 -16.54 -2.46 -19.08
N PHE A 117 -16.12 -1.56 -18.18
CA PHE A 117 -15.20 -0.46 -18.51
C PHE A 117 -13.75 -0.90 -18.78
N GLU A 118 -13.36 -2.08 -18.29
CA GLU A 118 -12.04 -2.67 -18.56
C GLU A 118 -11.98 -3.47 -19.87
N LEU A 119 -13.12 -3.86 -20.47
CA LEU A 119 -13.17 -4.61 -21.73
C LEU A 119 -12.27 -4.06 -22.87
N PRO A 120 -12.19 -2.74 -23.12
CA PRO A 120 -11.30 -2.23 -24.17
C PRO A 120 -9.84 -2.14 -23.73
N LYS A 121 -9.53 -2.29 -22.44
CA LYS A 121 -8.23 -1.99 -21.84
C LYS A 121 -7.35 -3.23 -21.75
N GLU A 122 -6.07 -3.00 -21.47
CA GLU A 122 -5.03 -4.04 -21.32
C GLU A 122 -5.40 -5.07 -20.25
N TYR A 123 -6.09 -4.61 -19.20
CA TYR A 123 -6.42 -5.42 -18.04
C TYR A 123 -7.51 -6.49 -18.27
N SER A 124 -8.32 -6.36 -19.32
CA SER A 124 -9.32 -7.36 -19.68
C SER A 124 -8.71 -8.65 -20.19
N SER A 125 -9.41 -9.78 -19.93
CA SER A 125 -9.14 -11.01 -20.67
C SER A 125 -9.26 -10.76 -22.18
N LYS A 126 -8.26 -11.22 -22.94
CA LYS A 126 -8.26 -11.18 -24.41
C LYS A 126 -8.81 -12.45 -25.06
N GLN A 127 -9.23 -13.43 -24.25
CA GLN A 127 -9.72 -14.72 -24.71
C GLN A 127 -11.23 -14.71 -24.95
N GLY A 128 -11.64 -15.19 -26.12
CA GLY A 128 -13.06 -15.40 -26.46
C GLY A 128 -13.79 -14.15 -26.97
N GLY A 129 -15.10 -14.29 -27.18
CA GLY A 129 -15.98 -13.20 -27.60
C GLY A 129 -16.27 -12.21 -26.46
N ILE A 130 -17.00 -11.12 -26.76
CA ILE A 130 -17.22 -10.02 -25.79
C ILE A 130 -17.86 -10.47 -24.46
N ILE A 131 -18.82 -11.40 -24.51
CA ILE A 131 -19.51 -11.94 -23.32
C ILE A 131 -18.53 -12.79 -22.49
N GLU A 132 -17.75 -13.64 -23.13
CA GLU A 132 -16.75 -14.47 -22.45
C GLU A 132 -15.68 -13.61 -21.77
N ARG A 133 -15.16 -12.61 -22.49
CA ARG A 133 -14.19 -11.64 -21.97
C ARG A 133 -14.74 -10.87 -20.77
N PHE A 134 -16.00 -10.46 -20.84
CA PHE A 134 -16.69 -9.78 -19.73
C PHE A 134 -16.76 -10.67 -18.48
N LEU A 135 -17.24 -11.91 -18.62
CA LEU A 135 -17.39 -12.85 -17.50
C LEU A 135 -16.05 -13.19 -16.82
N ARG A 136 -14.99 -13.39 -17.63
CA ARG A 136 -13.63 -13.62 -17.13
C ARG A 136 -13.07 -12.38 -16.41
N THR A 137 -13.25 -11.20 -16.99
CA THR A 137 -12.79 -9.93 -16.40
C THR A 137 -13.56 -9.61 -15.11
N PHE A 138 -14.86 -9.90 -15.06
CA PHE A 138 -15.67 -9.81 -13.84
C PHE A 138 -15.13 -10.70 -12.75
N THR A 139 -14.90 -11.98 -13.05
CA THR A 139 -14.34 -12.95 -12.09
C THR A 139 -13.00 -12.45 -11.53
N GLN A 140 -12.11 -11.99 -12.41
CA GLN A 140 -10.82 -11.43 -12.01
C GLN A 140 -10.98 -10.20 -11.10
N ILE A 141 -11.78 -9.20 -11.47
CA ILE A 141 -11.97 -8.00 -10.63
C ILE A 141 -12.63 -8.33 -9.29
N PHE A 142 -13.52 -9.32 -9.28
CA PHE A 142 -14.34 -9.66 -8.12
C PHE A 142 -13.60 -10.46 -7.05
N VAL A 143 -12.73 -11.40 -7.44
CA VAL A 143 -12.00 -12.26 -6.47
C VAL A 143 -10.49 -12.24 -6.62
N CYS A 144 -9.93 -11.84 -7.76
CA CYS A 144 -8.49 -11.78 -7.98
C CYS A 144 -8.02 -10.38 -8.47
N PRO A 145 -8.40 -9.29 -7.77
CA PRO A 145 -8.14 -7.94 -8.23
C PRO A 145 -6.64 -7.62 -8.26
N GLN A 146 -6.19 -7.00 -9.35
CA GLN A 146 -4.78 -6.60 -9.54
C GLN A 146 -4.56 -5.10 -9.38
N ASN A 147 -5.55 -4.38 -8.87
CA ASN A 147 -5.41 -2.94 -8.65
C ASN A 147 -4.66 -2.67 -7.35
N TRP A 148 -3.92 -1.57 -7.33
CA TRP A 148 -3.11 -1.14 -6.19
C TRP A 148 -3.91 -1.06 -4.88
N PHE A 149 -5.19 -0.65 -4.96
CA PHE A 149 -6.05 -0.49 -3.82
C PHE A 149 -6.37 -1.84 -3.16
N ALA A 150 -6.66 -2.89 -3.94
CA ALA A 150 -6.93 -4.21 -3.40
C ALA A 150 -5.70 -4.77 -2.66
N PHE A 151 -4.51 -4.70 -3.25
CA PHE A 151 -3.28 -5.12 -2.58
C PHE A 151 -3.00 -4.29 -1.31
N TRP A 152 -3.22 -2.97 -1.36
CA TRP A 152 -3.12 -2.12 -0.19
C TRP A 152 -4.06 -2.58 0.93
N ARG A 153 -5.31 -2.90 0.60
CA ARG A 153 -6.29 -3.38 1.58
C ARG A 153 -5.89 -4.72 2.17
N ILE A 154 -5.42 -5.68 1.37
CA ILE A 154 -4.91 -6.97 1.88
C ILE A 154 -3.77 -6.73 2.87
N ASN A 155 -2.80 -5.89 2.50
CA ASN A 155 -1.66 -5.52 3.36
C ASN A 155 -2.14 -4.89 4.67
N CYS A 156 -3.08 -3.92 4.62
CA CYS A 156 -3.66 -3.31 5.81
C CYS A 156 -4.30 -4.34 6.74
N HIS A 157 -5.03 -5.32 6.18
CA HIS A 157 -5.73 -6.32 6.97
C HIS A 157 -4.78 -7.32 7.63
N VAL A 158 -3.77 -7.82 6.91
CA VAL A 158 -2.79 -8.76 7.48
C VAL A 158 -1.96 -8.09 8.57
N VAL A 159 -1.50 -6.85 8.37
CA VAL A 159 -0.71 -6.15 9.41
C VAL A 159 -1.57 -5.75 10.60
N SER A 160 -2.86 -5.45 10.40
CA SER A 160 -3.80 -5.20 11.51
C SER A 160 -4.05 -6.44 12.34
N LEU A 161 -4.29 -7.59 11.67
CA LEU A 161 -4.47 -8.86 12.35
C LEU A 161 -3.20 -9.28 13.08
N HIS A 162 -2.04 -9.16 12.43
CA HIS A 162 -0.76 -9.47 13.03
C HIS A 162 -0.50 -8.61 14.27
N SER A 163 -0.64 -7.29 14.17
CA SER A 163 -0.49 -6.38 15.31
C SER A 163 -1.39 -6.76 16.48
N LEU A 164 -2.67 -7.04 16.20
CA LEU A 164 -3.62 -7.46 17.22
C LEU A 164 -3.20 -8.76 17.92
N LYS A 165 -2.68 -9.74 17.17
CA LYS A 165 -2.35 -11.07 17.68
C LYS A 165 -1.01 -11.14 18.39
N THR A 166 -0.03 -10.36 17.96
CA THR A 166 1.36 -10.45 18.46
C THR A 166 1.75 -9.32 19.39
N ASN A 167 1.07 -8.16 19.33
CA ASN A 167 1.46 -6.93 20.01
C ASN A 167 2.96 -6.59 19.78
N SER A 168 3.44 -6.85 18.56
CA SER A 168 4.85 -6.65 18.20
C SER A 168 5.26 -5.18 18.43
N PRO A 169 6.41 -4.93 19.08
CA PRO A 169 6.89 -3.56 19.30
C PRO A 169 7.31 -2.87 18.00
N GLY A 170 7.59 -3.63 16.92
CA GLY A 170 8.04 -3.07 15.64
C GLY A 170 7.06 -2.10 15.00
N TYR A 171 5.78 -2.15 15.37
CA TYR A 171 4.78 -1.20 14.88
C TYR A 171 4.99 0.25 15.35
N ILE A 172 5.78 0.48 16.41
CA ILE A 172 6.11 1.83 16.89
C ILE A 172 6.88 2.65 15.84
N MET A 173 7.60 1.98 14.94
CA MET A 173 8.36 2.62 13.87
C MET A 173 7.50 3.31 12.81
N GLU A 174 6.18 3.11 12.78
CA GLU A 174 5.32 3.98 11.95
C GLU A 174 5.23 5.41 12.53
N ASN A 175 5.63 5.61 13.79
CA ASN A 175 5.96 6.94 14.32
C ASN A 175 7.29 7.41 13.73
N LYS A 176 7.23 8.55 13.02
CA LYS A 176 8.38 9.15 12.32
C LYS A 176 9.55 9.49 13.25
N TRP A 177 9.25 9.91 14.47
CA TRP A 177 10.29 10.31 15.41
C TRP A 177 11.00 9.08 15.99
N ASP A 178 10.25 8.09 16.45
CA ASP A 178 10.80 6.81 16.92
C ASP A 178 11.63 6.13 15.81
N PHE A 179 11.14 6.17 14.57
CA PHE A 179 11.86 5.66 13.41
C PHE A 179 13.23 6.30 13.21
N LEU A 180 13.33 7.64 13.25
CA LEU A 180 14.59 8.35 13.06
C LEU A 180 15.59 8.03 14.20
N ILE A 181 15.12 8.03 15.46
CA ILE A 181 15.96 7.71 16.62
C ILE A 181 16.49 6.28 16.53
N GLU A 182 15.60 5.31 16.35
CA GLU A 182 16.01 3.89 16.35
C GLU A 182 16.87 3.55 15.14
N SER A 183 16.64 4.21 14.00
CA SER A 183 17.52 4.06 12.84
C SER A 183 18.94 4.58 13.11
N GLU A 184 19.09 5.77 13.69
CA GLU A 184 20.41 6.32 14.05
C GLU A 184 21.13 5.41 15.04
N LYS A 185 20.44 4.90 16.07
CA LYS A 185 20.99 3.93 17.04
C LYS A 185 21.49 2.64 16.40
N ASN A 186 20.81 2.17 15.36
CA ASN A 186 21.12 0.91 14.68
C ASN A 186 22.05 1.08 13.46
N GLY A 187 22.56 2.29 13.23
CA GLY A 187 23.44 2.62 12.11
C GLY A 187 22.75 2.55 10.74
N ILE A 188 21.43 2.70 10.70
CA ILE A 188 20.64 2.75 9.46
C ILE A 188 20.71 4.17 8.88
N ALA A 189 21.02 4.27 7.59
CA ALA A 189 21.08 5.56 6.90
C ALA A 189 19.66 6.16 6.74
N VAL A 190 19.37 7.20 7.51
CA VAL A 190 18.09 7.95 7.50
C VAL A 190 18.29 9.42 7.18
N SER A 191 17.21 10.08 6.75
CA SER A 191 17.21 11.52 6.54
C SER A 191 17.70 12.27 7.78
N PRO A 192 18.67 13.19 7.65
CA PRO A 192 19.16 13.97 8.77
C PRO A 192 18.06 14.86 9.35
N TYR A 193 18.16 15.15 10.63
CA TYR A 193 17.30 16.07 11.34
C TYR A 193 18.14 16.96 12.26
N LEU A 194 17.64 18.17 12.56
CA LEU A 194 18.37 19.15 13.36
C LEU A 194 18.30 18.79 14.84
N LYS A 195 19.47 18.59 15.46
CA LYS A 195 19.60 18.41 16.92
C LYS A 195 19.55 19.73 17.68
N THR A 196 19.90 20.82 17.00
CA THR A 196 19.79 22.19 17.49
C THR A 196 19.28 23.08 16.36
N PRO A 197 18.48 24.12 16.66
CA PRO A 197 18.00 24.54 17.98
C PRO A 197 16.84 23.66 18.51
N GLY A 198 16.59 23.76 19.82
CA GLY A 198 15.44 23.14 20.49
C GLY A 198 14.07 23.70 20.09
N SER A 199 14.05 24.89 19.49
CA SER A 199 12.84 25.51 18.95
C SER A 199 13.19 26.42 17.77
N LEU A 200 12.32 26.48 16.78
CA LEU A 200 12.43 27.34 15.61
C LEU A 200 11.38 28.45 15.69
N VAL A 201 11.83 29.70 15.59
CA VAL A 201 10.94 30.86 15.48
C VAL A 201 10.89 31.29 14.02
N VAL A 202 9.72 31.19 13.40
CA VAL A 202 9.46 31.59 12.01
C VAL A 202 8.55 32.81 12.03
N LYS A 203 8.92 33.85 11.29
CA LYS A 203 8.16 35.11 11.25
C LYS A 203 7.73 35.43 9.82
N ASP A 204 6.47 35.80 9.64
CA ASP A 204 6.07 36.51 8.41
C ASP A 204 6.79 37.87 8.38
N ARG A 205 7.34 38.22 7.22
CA ARG A 205 8.11 39.46 7.04
C ARG A 205 7.27 40.74 7.11
N ASN A 206 5.95 40.64 6.91
CA ASN A 206 5.05 41.78 6.73
C ASN A 206 3.91 41.83 7.76
N GLU A 207 3.77 40.82 8.64
CA GLU A 207 2.68 40.77 9.61
C GLU A 207 3.08 41.45 10.93
N GLU A 208 2.42 42.57 11.24
CA GLU A 208 2.67 43.37 12.43
C GLU A 208 1.99 42.82 13.69
N GLY A 209 2.29 43.41 14.85
CA GLY A 209 1.61 43.08 16.11
C GLY A 209 1.92 41.70 16.70
N GLY A 210 2.92 40.99 16.15
CA GLY A 210 3.32 39.66 16.62
C GLY A 210 2.41 38.52 16.13
N MET A 211 1.44 38.79 15.26
CA MET A 211 0.48 37.78 14.78
C MET A 211 1.09 36.79 13.79
N GLY A 212 2.17 37.17 13.09
CA GLY A 212 2.90 36.30 12.16
C GLY A 212 4.06 35.53 12.78
N ILE A 213 4.14 35.41 14.11
CA ILE A 213 5.23 34.70 14.80
C ILE A 213 4.80 33.28 15.15
N PHE A 214 5.44 32.29 14.54
CA PHE A 214 5.22 30.87 14.79
C PHE A 214 6.42 30.28 15.52
N ILE A 215 6.17 29.61 16.65
CA ILE A 215 7.21 28.94 17.43
C ILE A 215 6.96 27.43 17.34
N PHE A 216 7.91 26.72 16.74
CA PHE A 216 7.88 25.27 16.58
C PHE A 216 8.88 24.63 17.53
N LYS A 217 8.40 23.88 18.52
CA LYS A 217 9.25 23.14 19.44
C LYS A 217 9.73 21.84 18.77
N ASN A 218 11.04 21.63 18.75
CA ASN A 218 11.67 20.51 18.08
C ASN A 218 11.45 19.20 18.87
N ALA A 219 11.26 18.08 18.18
CA ALA A 219 11.04 16.76 18.76
C ALA A 219 12.20 16.29 19.65
N VAL A 220 13.43 16.71 19.35
CA VAL A 220 14.63 16.46 20.20
C VAL A 220 14.51 17.05 21.60
N ASP A 221 13.73 18.13 21.77
CA ASP A 221 13.48 18.80 23.05
C ASP A 221 12.06 18.53 23.58
N GLY A 222 11.42 17.45 23.11
CA GLY A 222 10.07 17.06 23.51
C GLY A 222 8.99 18.00 22.98
N GLY A 223 9.14 18.49 21.75
CA GLY A 223 8.07 19.09 20.96
C GLY A 223 7.48 18.11 19.94
N ASP A 224 6.53 18.58 19.12
CA ASP A 224 5.82 17.73 18.14
C ASP A 224 6.45 17.77 16.73
N TRP A 225 7.41 18.66 16.49
CA TRP A 225 7.93 18.93 15.14
C TRP A 225 9.30 18.34 14.93
N ILE A 226 9.44 17.50 13.90
CA ILE A 226 10.74 17.10 13.36
C ILE A 226 11.21 18.21 12.43
N ILE A 227 12.36 18.81 12.73
CA ILE A 227 12.94 19.89 11.92
C ILE A 227 14.09 19.31 11.10
N GLN A 228 14.01 19.44 9.78
CA GLN A 228 15.00 18.88 8.85
C GLN A 228 15.41 19.91 7.82
N GLU A 229 16.66 19.82 7.37
CA GLU A 229 17.10 20.52 6.18
C GLU A 229 16.44 19.91 4.94
N LYS A 230 16.16 20.74 3.94
CA LYS A 230 15.61 20.27 2.68
C LYS A 230 16.66 19.42 1.95
N LEU A 231 16.31 18.18 1.65
CA LEU A 231 17.13 17.29 0.84
C LEU A 231 16.93 17.55 -0.66
N ASP A 232 18.01 17.39 -1.43
CA ASP A 232 18.00 17.50 -2.88
C ASP A 232 18.13 16.13 -3.55
N ASN A 233 17.45 15.97 -4.68
CA ASN A 233 17.63 14.83 -5.57
C ASN A 233 19.11 14.71 -6.01
N SER A 234 19.59 13.48 -6.19
CA SER A 234 20.94 13.23 -6.72
C SER A 234 21.13 13.83 -8.12
N PRO A 235 22.38 14.08 -8.56
CA PRO A 235 22.67 14.60 -9.90
C PRO A 235 22.12 13.73 -11.04
N PHE A 236 21.99 12.41 -10.82
CA PHE A 236 21.36 11.50 -11.77
C PHE A 236 19.86 11.80 -11.90
N LEU A 237 19.13 11.86 -10.78
CA LEU A 237 17.69 12.10 -10.79
C LEU A 237 17.33 13.52 -11.27
N LYS A 238 18.15 14.52 -10.97
CA LYS A 238 17.95 15.89 -11.47
C LYS A 238 17.93 15.98 -13.01
N LYS A 239 18.59 15.05 -13.72
CA LYS A 239 18.53 14.99 -15.20
C LYS A 239 17.22 14.43 -15.73
N LEU A 240 16.49 13.67 -14.90
CA LEU A 240 15.23 13.03 -15.25
C LEU A 240 14.01 13.88 -14.86
N LEU A 241 14.19 14.81 -13.92
CA LEU A 241 13.13 15.57 -13.28
C LEU A 241 13.12 17.04 -13.74
N PRO A 242 12.02 17.77 -13.50
CA PRO A 242 11.98 19.22 -13.66
C PRO A 242 13.04 19.92 -12.79
N GLU A 243 13.52 21.08 -13.26
CA GLU A 243 14.47 21.93 -12.52
C GLU A 243 13.95 22.28 -11.12
N VAL A 244 12.67 22.61 -11.03
CA VAL A 244 11.96 22.85 -9.76
C VAL A 244 11.05 21.66 -9.46
N SER A 245 11.63 20.61 -8.89
CA SER A 245 10.94 19.38 -8.47
C SER A 245 11.03 19.15 -6.96
N PRO A 246 10.06 18.45 -6.35
CA PRO A 246 10.20 17.97 -4.97
C PRO A 246 11.27 16.87 -4.90
N LEU A 247 11.68 16.52 -3.68
CA LEU A 247 12.44 15.30 -3.46
C LEU A 247 11.62 14.10 -3.96
N SER A 248 12.13 13.43 -4.98
CA SER A 248 11.53 12.23 -5.54
C SER A 248 12.08 11.01 -4.81
N THR A 249 11.23 10.01 -4.62
CA THR A 249 11.57 8.86 -3.78
C THR A 249 11.27 7.54 -4.48
N PHE A 250 11.76 6.47 -3.89
CA PHE A 250 11.49 5.10 -4.27
C PHE A 250 10.69 4.43 -3.16
N ARG A 251 9.55 3.84 -3.52
CA ARG A 251 8.80 2.96 -2.64
C ARG A 251 9.34 1.55 -2.78
N ILE A 252 10.09 1.09 -1.80
CA ILE A 252 10.52 -0.32 -1.72
C ILE A 252 9.60 -1.06 -0.76
N ILE A 253 9.01 -2.17 -1.22
CA ILE A 253 8.23 -3.04 -0.35
C ILE A 253 9.11 -4.20 0.09
N THR A 254 9.17 -4.47 1.38
CA THR A 254 9.86 -5.63 1.95
C THR A 254 8.88 -6.53 2.69
N ALA A 255 9.19 -7.81 2.74
CA ALA A 255 8.48 -8.81 3.51
C ALA A 255 9.43 -9.53 4.47
N SER A 256 8.93 -9.88 5.64
CA SER A 256 9.67 -10.67 6.63
C SER A 256 8.91 -11.91 7.03
N ARG A 257 9.61 -13.04 7.14
CA ARG A 257 9.09 -14.31 7.65
C ARG A 257 9.39 -14.54 9.13
N HIS A 258 10.09 -13.63 9.83
CA HIS A 258 10.38 -13.78 11.27
C HIS A 258 9.12 -13.85 12.13
N GLY A 259 8.04 -13.16 11.74
CA GLY A 259 6.74 -13.25 12.42
C GLY A 259 6.07 -14.63 12.32
N LEU A 260 6.59 -15.56 11.50
CA LEU A 260 6.16 -16.96 11.42
C LEU A 260 7.02 -17.90 12.29
N GLY A 261 8.11 -17.40 12.87
CA GLY A 261 9.11 -18.17 13.61
C GLY A 261 10.44 -18.32 12.88
N GLU A 262 11.49 -18.60 13.64
CA GLU A 262 12.88 -18.64 13.14
C GLU A 262 13.11 -19.70 12.05
N ALA A 263 12.49 -20.88 12.18
CA ALA A 263 12.60 -21.94 11.17
C ALA A 263 12.03 -21.51 9.81
N GLU A 264 10.93 -20.75 9.80
CA GLU A 264 10.33 -20.24 8.56
C GLU A 264 11.09 -19.02 8.02
N ALA A 265 11.73 -18.23 8.88
CA ALA A 265 12.59 -17.12 8.49
C ALA A 265 13.82 -17.60 7.70
N LEU A 266 14.40 -18.74 8.08
CA LEU A 266 15.64 -19.26 7.49
C LEU A 266 15.41 -20.23 6.32
N LYS A 267 14.15 -20.52 5.98
CA LYS A 267 13.76 -21.54 4.99
C LYS A 267 14.37 -21.34 3.60
N ASP A 268 14.54 -20.08 3.20
CA ASP A 268 15.08 -19.71 1.90
C ASP A 268 16.60 -19.45 1.93
N GLY A 269 17.29 -19.80 3.03
CA GLY A 269 18.75 -19.63 3.18
C GLY A 269 19.23 -18.19 3.36
N GLY A 270 18.31 -17.22 3.42
CA GLY A 270 18.59 -15.80 3.68
C GLY A 270 18.38 -15.39 5.14
N ASN A 271 18.36 -14.08 5.41
CA ASN A 271 18.08 -13.51 6.73
C ASN A 271 16.58 -13.42 7.06
N GLY A 272 15.70 -14.03 6.24
CA GLY A 272 14.25 -14.02 6.40
C GLY A 272 13.53 -12.73 5.98
N VAL A 273 14.25 -11.74 5.47
CA VAL A 273 13.71 -10.50 4.90
C VAL A 273 14.01 -10.42 3.42
N LYS A 274 13.04 -9.96 2.61
CA LYS A 274 13.18 -9.86 1.16
C LYS A 274 12.45 -8.63 0.61
N SER A 275 13.09 -7.90 -0.30
CA SER A 275 12.43 -6.87 -1.11
C SER A 275 11.56 -7.49 -2.21
N LEU A 276 10.33 -6.99 -2.35
CA LEU A 276 9.31 -7.50 -3.27
C LEU A 276 9.16 -6.65 -4.54
N SER A 277 9.25 -5.32 -4.42
CA SER A 277 9.04 -4.37 -5.53
C SER A 277 9.71 -3.04 -5.25
N CYS A 278 10.00 -2.27 -6.30
CA CYS A 278 10.41 -0.87 -6.22
C CYS A 278 9.62 -0.02 -7.20
N VAL A 279 9.13 1.14 -6.74
CA VAL A 279 8.45 2.13 -7.59
C VAL A 279 9.09 3.49 -7.39
N PHE A 280 9.58 4.08 -8.48
CA PHE A 280 10.08 5.45 -8.51
C PHE A 280 8.92 6.45 -8.62
N ARG A 281 8.78 7.32 -7.62
CA ARG A 281 7.83 8.44 -7.60
C ARG A 281 8.51 9.69 -8.16
N ALA A 282 8.43 9.89 -9.47
CA ALA A 282 8.98 11.05 -10.16
C ALA A 282 8.09 12.28 -9.91
N GLY A 283 8.57 13.22 -9.09
CA GLY A 283 7.83 14.40 -8.66
C GLY A 283 7.54 15.41 -9.77
N LEU A 284 6.32 15.94 -9.79
CA LEU A 284 5.89 16.95 -10.77
C LEU A 284 6.40 18.35 -10.42
N ALA A 285 6.53 19.19 -11.45
CA ALA A 285 7.05 20.55 -11.32
C ALA A 285 6.21 21.39 -10.34
N GLY A 286 6.89 22.14 -9.47
CA GLY A 286 6.26 23.05 -8.50
C GLY A 286 5.49 22.36 -7.36
N ALA A 287 5.50 21.03 -7.27
CA ALA A 287 4.93 20.32 -6.12
C ALA A 287 5.83 20.46 -4.89
N SER A 288 5.23 20.58 -3.70
CA SER A 288 5.96 20.62 -2.43
C SER A 288 6.52 19.25 -2.01
N THR A 289 5.87 18.18 -2.46
CA THR A 289 6.21 16.77 -2.15
C THR A 289 5.88 15.88 -3.34
N ASP A 290 6.46 14.69 -3.39
CA ASP A 290 6.20 13.67 -4.43
C ASP A 290 4.83 12.96 -4.32
N HIS A 291 3.95 13.42 -3.41
CA HIS A 291 2.52 13.04 -3.44
C HIS A 291 1.86 13.42 -4.78
N LYS A 292 2.43 14.41 -5.49
CA LYS A 292 2.14 14.69 -6.88
C LYS A 292 3.30 14.17 -7.74
N SER A 293 3.17 12.93 -8.21
CA SER A 293 4.19 12.25 -9.00
C SER A 293 3.61 11.34 -10.06
N ILE A 294 4.47 10.93 -10.99
CA ILE A 294 4.28 9.75 -11.82
C ILE A 294 5.01 8.58 -11.16
N MET A 295 4.33 7.43 -11.06
CA MET A 295 4.84 6.22 -10.44
C MET A 295 5.37 5.30 -11.53
N PHE A 296 6.70 5.19 -11.64
CA PHE A 296 7.40 4.30 -12.56
C PHE A 296 7.82 3.02 -11.85
N ASP A 297 7.47 1.88 -12.41
CA ASP A 297 7.96 0.59 -11.93
C ASP A 297 9.48 0.48 -12.18
N VAL A 298 10.20 -0.20 -11.29
CA VAL A 298 11.65 -0.37 -11.37
C VAL A 298 11.97 -1.85 -11.25
N ASP A 299 12.68 -2.37 -12.25
CA ASP A 299 13.15 -3.74 -12.21
C ASP A 299 14.16 -3.93 -11.06
N MET A 300 13.85 -4.84 -10.15
CA MET A 300 14.57 -5.02 -8.88
C MET A 300 15.94 -5.69 -9.02
N GLU A 301 16.25 -6.24 -10.19
CA GLU A 301 17.53 -6.89 -10.47
C GLU A 301 18.47 -5.96 -11.22
N SER A 302 17.99 -5.35 -12.31
CA SER A 302 18.79 -4.49 -13.19
C SER A 302 18.76 -3.01 -12.81
N GLY A 303 17.79 -2.56 -12.00
CA GLY A 303 17.56 -1.14 -11.72
C GLY A 303 16.96 -0.36 -12.89
N LYS A 304 16.54 -1.05 -13.96
CA LYS A 304 15.94 -0.43 -15.14
C LYS A 304 14.57 0.14 -14.80
N ILE A 305 14.38 1.42 -15.08
CA ILE A 305 13.09 2.09 -14.93
C ILE A 305 12.18 1.63 -16.07
N MET A 306 11.02 1.09 -15.71
CA MET A 306 10.01 0.58 -16.63
C MET A 306 8.93 1.65 -16.88
N LYS A 307 7.73 1.26 -17.27
CA LYS A 307 6.66 2.21 -17.61
C LYS A 307 6.02 2.81 -16.37
N GLY A 308 5.61 4.06 -16.53
CA GLY A 308 4.96 4.89 -15.53
C GLY A 308 3.45 4.83 -15.56
N SER A 309 2.86 5.27 -14.46
CA SER A 309 1.42 5.29 -14.25
C SER A 309 1.01 6.37 -13.25
N THR A 310 -0.28 6.63 -13.14
CA THR A 310 -0.82 7.53 -12.10
C THR A 310 -1.94 6.87 -11.31
N THR A 311 -1.97 7.13 -10.01
CA THR A 311 -3.08 6.75 -9.10
C THR A 311 -3.95 7.95 -8.75
N THR A 312 -3.67 9.14 -9.29
CA THR A 312 -4.32 10.41 -8.96
C THR A 312 -5.85 10.38 -9.10
N HIS A 313 -6.39 9.58 -10.02
CA HIS A 313 -7.83 9.40 -10.17
C HIS A 313 -8.53 8.83 -8.92
N TRP A 314 -7.81 8.09 -8.07
CA TRP A 314 -8.31 7.61 -6.78
C TRP A 314 -8.31 8.70 -5.69
N TYR A 315 -7.63 9.83 -5.90
CA TYR A 315 -7.51 10.91 -4.90
C TYR A 315 -8.34 12.15 -5.27
N ARG A 316 -9.17 12.06 -6.31
CA ARG A 316 -10.05 13.14 -6.76
C ARG A 316 -11.36 13.12 -5.97
N VAL A 317 -11.35 13.74 -4.78
CA VAL A 317 -12.53 13.84 -3.89
C VAL A 317 -13.26 15.17 -4.08
N GLY A 318 -14.59 15.14 -4.00
CA GLY A 318 -15.46 16.33 -3.98
C GLY A 318 -16.39 16.42 -5.19
N PRO A 319 -17.46 17.24 -5.08
CA PRO A 319 -18.54 17.29 -6.09
C PRO A 319 -18.05 17.76 -7.46
N HIS A 320 -17.01 18.60 -7.50
CA HIS A 320 -16.41 19.09 -8.75
C HIS A 320 -15.69 18.01 -9.58
N HIS A 321 -15.47 16.81 -9.01
CA HIS A 321 -14.87 15.65 -9.68
C HIS A 321 -15.89 14.57 -10.07
N MET A 322 -17.15 14.73 -9.67
CA MET A 322 -18.22 13.78 -9.96
C MET A 322 -18.42 13.66 -11.48
N PHE A 323 -18.38 12.43 -12.02
CA PHE A 323 -18.49 12.11 -13.45
C PHE A 323 -17.39 12.67 -14.36
N ARG A 324 -16.30 13.22 -13.80
CA ARG A 324 -15.16 13.79 -14.57
C ARG A 324 -13.86 12.99 -14.42
N GLY A 325 -13.88 11.90 -13.65
CA GLY A 325 -12.72 11.06 -13.39
C GLY A 325 -12.65 9.84 -14.30
N ASN A 326 -11.42 9.43 -14.67
CA ASN A 326 -11.19 8.13 -15.29
C ASN A 326 -11.42 7.02 -14.27
N LEU A 327 -12.08 5.93 -14.68
CA LEU A 327 -12.27 4.73 -13.84
C LEU A 327 -10.99 3.90 -13.71
N SER A 328 -10.09 4.00 -14.69
CA SER A 328 -8.73 3.42 -14.63
C SER A 328 -7.80 4.12 -15.61
N VAL A 329 -6.49 3.95 -15.40
CA VAL A 329 -5.40 4.55 -16.19
C VAL A 329 -4.39 3.45 -16.56
N GLY A 330 -3.79 3.53 -17.75
CA GLY A 330 -2.79 2.57 -18.23
C GLY A 330 -1.43 2.65 -17.52
N HIS A 331 -0.51 1.74 -17.88
CA HIS A 331 0.94 1.82 -17.58
C HIS A 331 1.71 2.15 -18.86
N ASP A 332 1.43 3.30 -19.45
CA ASP A 332 1.91 3.67 -20.79
C ASP A 332 2.77 4.94 -20.78
N ILE A 333 3.02 5.53 -19.62
CA ILE A 333 3.83 6.75 -19.50
C ILE A 333 5.31 6.36 -19.60
N THR A 334 6.01 6.87 -20.61
CA THR A 334 7.45 6.61 -20.79
C THR A 334 8.34 7.82 -20.51
N ASN A 335 7.76 9.02 -20.53
CA ASN A 335 8.45 10.29 -20.40
C ASN A 335 7.89 11.08 -19.22
N HIS A 336 8.69 11.97 -18.65
CA HIS A 336 8.22 12.90 -17.63
C HIS A 336 7.25 13.91 -18.28
N PRO A 337 6.03 14.10 -17.75
CA PRO A 337 5.01 14.92 -18.42
C PRO A 337 5.39 16.41 -18.51
N ASP A 338 6.13 16.93 -17.53
CA ASP A 338 6.48 18.36 -17.49
C ASP A 338 7.72 18.73 -18.34
N THR A 339 8.61 17.76 -18.63
CA THR A 339 9.88 18.04 -19.33
C THR A 339 10.03 17.30 -20.66
N GLY A 340 9.20 16.28 -20.90
CA GLY A 340 9.33 15.39 -22.05
C GLY A 340 10.54 14.45 -21.97
N VAL A 341 11.36 14.50 -20.91
CA VAL A 341 12.55 13.66 -20.78
C VAL A 341 12.15 12.18 -20.71
N PRO A 342 12.78 11.29 -21.50
CA PRO A 342 12.54 9.85 -21.40
C PRO A 342 12.98 9.33 -20.03
N ILE A 343 12.05 8.71 -19.30
CA ILE A 343 12.30 8.10 -17.99
C ILE A 343 12.51 6.60 -18.15
N THR A 344 11.60 5.93 -18.85
CA THR A 344 11.68 4.50 -19.10
C THR A 344 12.96 4.16 -19.86
N GLY A 345 13.67 3.13 -19.40
CA GLY A 345 14.92 2.64 -19.98
C GLY A 345 16.18 3.15 -19.27
N ASN A 346 16.10 4.22 -18.47
CA ASN A 346 17.21 4.62 -17.61
C ASN A 346 17.45 3.58 -16.52
N VAL A 347 18.68 3.53 -15.98
CA VAL A 347 19.10 2.55 -14.98
C VAL A 347 19.53 3.26 -13.70
N ILE A 348 18.97 2.83 -12.58
CA ILE A 348 19.33 3.32 -11.25
C ILE A 348 20.49 2.47 -10.73
N ALA A 349 21.70 3.03 -10.74
CA ALA A 349 22.90 2.35 -10.28
C ALA A 349 22.81 1.90 -8.81
N ASP A 350 22.11 2.68 -7.98
CA ASP A 350 22.00 2.47 -6.53
C ASP A 350 20.92 1.45 -6.14
N ILE A 351 20.25 0.75 -7.08
CA ILE A 351 19.13 -0.17 -6.77
C ILE A 351 19.52 -1.24 -5.75
N LYS A 352 20.74 -1.77 -5.83
CA LYS A 352 21.25 -2.77 -4.89
C LYS A 352 21.38 -2.18 -3.48
N GLN A 353 21.99 -1.01 -3.37
CA GLN A 353 22.16 -0.31 -2.10
C GLN A 353 20.80 0.05 -1.47
N MET A 354 19.83 0.50 -2.26
CA MET A 354 18.49 0.81 -1.75
C MET A 354 17.78 -0.43 -1.19
N LYS A 355 17.90 -1.59 -1.86
CA LYS A 355 17.34 -2.86 -1.40
C LYS A 355 17.98 -3.31 -0.10
N GLU A 356 19.32 -3.33 -0.06
CA GLU A 356 20.08 -3.74 1.12
C GLU A 356 19.74 -2.86 2.33
N LEU A 357 19.66 -1.53 2.13
CA LEU A 357 19.26 -0.60 3.19
C LEU A 357 17.84 -0.87 3.72
N ALA A 358 16.87 -1.11 2.84
CA ALA A 358 15.49 -1.39 3.23
C ALA A 358 15.34 -2.75 3.94
N GLU A 359 16.03 -3.79 3.45
CA GLU A 359 16.03 -5.13 4.06
C GLU A 359 16.73 -5.12 5.42
N GLU A 360 17.87 -4.43 5.54
CA GLU A 360 18.58 -4.27 6.80
C GLU A 360 17.75 -3.50 7.83
N ALA A 361 17.10 -2.41 7.41
CA ALA A 361 16.22 -1.64 8.29
C ALA A 361 15.02 -2.46 8.76
N HIS A 362 14.39 -3.23 7.87
CA HIS A 362 13.29 -4.14 8.26
C HIS A 362 13.80 -5.16 9.29
N TYR A 363 14.94 -5.81 9.02
CA TYR A 363 15.51 -6.81 9.92
C TYR A 363 15.88 -6.24 11.30
N LYS A 364 16.58 -5.10 11.35
CA LYS A 364 17.06 -4.53 12.62
C LYS A 364 15.96 -3.86 13.43
N LEU A 365 15.03 -3.15 12.79
CA LEU A 365 14.07 -2.31 13.49
C LEU A 365 12.75 -3.02 13.80
N MET A 366 12.35 -3.99 12.96
CA MET A 366 10.98 -4.51 12.96
C MET A 366 10.84 -5.88 12.29
N LYS A 367 11.80 -6.79 12.48
CA LYS A 367 11.82 -8.09 11.79
C LYS A 367 10.50 -8.86 11.91
N ASP A 368 9.78 -8.76 13.02
CA ASP A 368 8.55 -9.53 13.21
C ASP A 368 7.34 -8.94 12.45
N VAL A 369 7.45 -7.72 11.92
CA VAL A 369 6.37 -7.09 11.13
C VAL A 369 6.34 -7.72 9.74
N PRO A 370 5.18 -8.20 9.23
CA PRO A 370 5.15 -8.98 7.99
C PRO A 370 5.57 -8.20 6.75
N LEU A 371 5.09 -6.96 6.60
CA LEU A 371 5.24 -6.16 5.39
C LEU A 371 5.52 -4.71 5.74
N CYS A 372 6.47 -4.12 5.03
CA CYS A 372 6.86 -2.72 5.21
C CYS A 372 7.04 -2.05 3.85
N GLY A 373 6.63 -0.79 3.75
CA GLY A 373 6.90 0.07 2.60
C GLY A 373 7.84 1.19 3.00
N TRP A 374 9.01 1.23 2.40
CA TRP A 374 10.07 2.18 2.70
C TRP A 374 10.08 3.31 1.67
N ASP A 375 10.14 4.53 2.16
CA ASP A 375 10.41 5.69 1.32
C ASP A 375 11.91 5.96 1.31
N VAL A 376 12.54 5.65 0.19
CA VAL A 376 13.98 5.76 -0.03
C VAL A 376 14.27 6.94 -0.94
N ALA A 377 15.24 7.78 -0.61
CA ALA A 377 15.69 8.87 -1.45
C ALA A 377 17.14 8.66 -1.88
N ILE A 378 17.44 8.93 -3.16
CA ILE A 378 18.82 9.04 -3.64
C ILE A 378 19.15 10.53 -3.69
N THR A 379 20.00 10.96 -2.79
CA THR A 379 20.30 12.38 -2.56
C THR A 379 21.75 12.71 -2.88
N ASN A 380 22.13 13.98 -2.71
CA ASN A 380 23.53 14.40 -2.69
C ASN A 380 24.31 13.88 -1.45
N LEU A 381 23.61 13.39 -0.42
CA LEU A 381 24.20 12.80 0.78
C LEU A 381 24.24 11.27 0.73
N GLY A 382 23.84 10.66 -0.40
CA GLY A 382 23.72 9.22 -0.56
C GLY A 382 22.27 8.73 -0.49
N VAL A 383 22.13 7.41 -0.34
CA VAL A 383 20.84 6.72 -0.23
C VAL A 383 20.37 6.78 1.23
N LEU A 384 19.17 7.32 1.45
CA LEU A 384 18.61 7.55 2.78
C LEU A 384 17.17 7.03 2.86
N LEU A 385 16.79 6.49 4.01
CA LEU A 385 15.37 6.25 4.34
C LEU A 385 14.74 7.51 4.92
N LEU A 386 13.53 7.83 4.48
CA LEU A 386 12.76 8.99 4.95
C LEU A 386 11.69 8.58 5.97
N GLU A 387 10.96 7.52 5.68
CA GLU A 387 9.92 6.98 6.53
C GLU A 387 9.61 5.52 6.16
N VAL A 388 8.91 4.85 7.06
CA VAL A 388 8.31 3.54 6.83
C VAL A 388 6.79 3.66 6.94
N ASN A 389 6.07 2.96 6.06
CA ASN A 389 4.63 2.76 6.17
C ASN A 389 4.35 1.26 6.26
N ILE A 390 3.75 0.80 7.36
CA ILE A 390 3.48 -0.64 7.57
C ILE A 390 2.19 -1.05 6.84
N SER A 391 1.20 -0.15 6.77
CA SER A 391 0.05 -0.30 5.86
C SER A 391 0.44 0.03 4.41
N CYS A 392 1.42 -0.68 3.86
CA CYS A 392 2.04 -0.37 2.58
C CYS A 392 1.21 -0.85 1.38
N ASN A 393 1.50 -0.26 0.22
CA ASN A 393 0.91 -0.67 -1.04
C ASN A 393 2.02 -0.80 -2.10
N PHE A 394 1.83 -1.72 -3.05
CA PHE A 394 2.76 -1.93 -4.16
C PHE A 394 2.69 -0.83 -5.22
N PHE A 395 1.76 0.13 -5.07
CA PHE A 395 1.29 1.00 -6.14
C PHE A 395 1.04 0.17 -7.39
N ARG A 396 1.91 0.27 -8.39
CA ARG A 396 1.84 -0.50 -9.62
C ARG A 396 3.18 -1.14 -9.98
N GLY A 397 4.01 -1.39 -8.96
CA GLY A 397 5.27 -2.10 -9.10
C GLY A 397 5.03 -3.57 -9.42
N THR A 398 5.93 -4.16 -10.20
CA THR A 398 5.92 -5.59 -10.50
C THR A 398 6.50 -6.36 -9.31
N PHE A 399 5.91 -7.50 -8.99
CA PHE A 399 6.36 -8.41 -7.94
C PHE A 399 5.92 -9.84 -8.22
N ASP A 400 6.56 -10.79 -7.54
CA ASP A 400 6.21 -12.20 -7.56
C ASP A 400 4.90 -12.46 -6.79
N GLN A 401 3.79 -12.45 -7.52
CA GLN A 401 2.45 -12.68 -6.96
C GLN A 401 2.28 -14.08 -6.36
N PRO A 402 2.66 -15.19 -7.05
CA PRO A 402 2.61 -16.52 -6.44
C PRO A 402 3.30 -16.59 -5.08
N TRP A 403 4.53 -16.05 -4.98
CA TRP A 403 5.25 -15.99 -3.71
C TRP A 403 4.51 -15.14 -2.67
N TYR A 404 4.00 -13.96 -3.06
CA TYR A 404 3.28 -13.05 -2.16
C TYR A 404 1.99 -13.68 -1.61
N PHE A 405 1.21 -14.36 -2.43
CA PHE A 405 -0.02 -15.01 -1.97
C PHE A 405 0.25 -16.25 -1.11
N GLN A 406 1.33 -16.99 -1.38
CA GLN A 406 1.80 -18.04 -0.49
C GLN A 406 2.23 -17.45 0.87
N PHE A 407 2.99 -16.36 0.85
CA PHE A 407 3.40 -15.64 2.05
C PHE A 407 2.20 -15.19 2.90
N LEU A 408 1.15 -14.66 2.27
CA LEU A 408 -0.09 -14.30 2.96
C LEU A 408 -0.84 -15.52 3.52
N ASP A 409 -0.92 -16.62 2.77
CA ASP A 409 -1.54 -17.87 3.23
C ASP A 409 -0.83 -18.39 4.50
N ASP A 410 0.51 -18.38 4.50
CA ASP A 410 1.33 -18.78 5.64
C ASP A 410 1.04 -17.90 6.87
N TYR A 411 1.01 -16.58 6.70
CA TYR A 411 0.68 -15.64 7.79
C TYR A 411 -0.74 -15.80 8.30
N PHE A 412 -1.75 -15.92 7.43
CA PHE A 412 -3.12 -16.10 7.88
C PHE A 412 -3.29 -17.40 8.65
N ARG A 413 -2.69 -18.51 8.19
CA ARG A 413 -2.68 -19.78 8.94
C ARG A 413 -1.99 -19.63 10.29
N HIS A 414 -0.82 -19.02 10.33
CA HIS A 414 -0.07 -18.81 11.57
C HIS A 414 -0.88 -17.97 12.57
N LEU A 415 -1.39 -16.82 12.15
CA LEU A 415 -2.12 -15.88 13.00
C LEU A 415 -3.42 -16.43 13.59
N GLU A 416 -4.03 -17.42 12.93
CA GLU A 416 -5.18 -18.13 13.48
C GLU A 416 -4.83 -19.05 14.65
N THR A 417 -3.62 -19.58 14.69
CA THR A 417 -3.14 -20.40 15.82
C THR A 417 -2.88 -19.57 17.07
N LEU A 418 -2.68 -18.26 16.92
CA LEU A 418 -2.38 -17.36 18.02
C LEU A 418 -3.64 -16.94 18.79
N PRO A 419 -3.58 -16.84 20.12
CA PRO A 419 -4.70 -16.36 20.92
C PRO A 419 -5.03 -14.90 20.57
N THR A 420 -6.31 -14.54 20.57
CA THR A 420 -6.70 -13.12 20.54
C THR A 420 -6.53 -12.55 21.95
N PRO A 421 -5.86 -11.40 22.13
CA PRO A 421 -5.73 -10.80 23.46
C PRO A 421 -7.10 -10.58 24.10
N ALA A 422 -7.23 -10.89 25.38
CA ALA A 422 -8.44 -10.56 26.13
C ALA A 422 -8.66 -9.05 26.08
N LYS A 423 -9.90 -8.61 25.81
CA LYS A 423 -10.25 -7.20 25.96
C LYS A 423 -9.96 -6.80 27.40
N LYS A 424 -9.00 -5.89 27.60
CA LYS A 424 -8.84 -5.23 28.90
C LYS A 424 -10.16 -4.51 29.20
N THR A 425 -10.92 -5.04 30.14
CA THR A 425 -12.04 -4.33 30.75
C THR A 425 -11.42 -3.25 31.63
N ASN A 426 -11.33 -2.03 31.09
CA ASN A 426 -11.05 -0.84 31.89
C ASN A 426 -12.33 -0.38 32.58
#